data_AF-A0A0C9YEJ3-F1
#
_entry.id   AF-A0A0C9YEJ3-F1
#
_cell.length_a   1.000
_cell.length_b   1.000
_cell.length_c   1.000
_cell.angle_alpha   90.00
_cell.angle_beta   90.00
_cell.angle_gamma   90.00
#
_symmetry.space_group_name_H-M   'P 1'
#
loop_
_entity.id
_entity.type
_entity.pdbx_description
1 polymer ?
#
loop_
_entity_poly.entity_id
_entity_poly.type
_entity_poly.pdbx_seq_one_letter_code
_entity_poly.pdbx_strand_id
1 'polypeptide(L)'
;KSHVFRCMAHIINLATQAFLSAHSKSKHYDPATPDMDAADMIAVRHGFERDEIGLVRAIAVKERLSAKRKELFQRAQTRTDDGHVPRAQTLQLLLDMKTRWSSTFLMLRHALDLKEEVDYFVRLLAFEERDGEKRRKLMDLELTESEWDNIRLLLSLLAQAEKAQQAFSTEQGPTMHTVLPALEALFKAWSSRKESTKYADFTDVLEAGLSKIAKYYERTSTSNAHIIAMLLDPAQKLSYIRTYWGEELLAEVVQHAEVIYKEHYSVVYGSDVSSSKTIIPNHRITLQNHKLASLLGELSDDDDEDSSSHHDACHQGDPAKPWLHGFHGYLNTREHVGNVSIVEWWG
;
A
#
# COMPACT_ATOMS: atom_id res chain seq x y z
N LYS A 1 -21.74 16.77 11.90
CA LYS A 1 -21.47 16.04 10.62
C LYS A 1 -20.61 14.84 11.00
N SER A 2 -20.94 13.62 10.55
CA SER A 2 -20.08 12.47 10.81
C SER A 2 -18.71 12.71 10.18
N HIS A 3 -17.66 12.72 11.00
CA HIS A 3 -16.29 12.78 10.51
C HIS A 3 -15.94 11.39 9.95
N VAL A 4 -16.02 11.23 8.63
CA VAL A 4 -15.71 9.96 7.96
C VAL A 4 -14.22 9.94 7.59
N PHE A 5 -13.43 9.20 8.38
CA PHE A 5 -12.06 8.87 8.03
C PHE A 5 -12.04 7.67 7.08
N ARG A 6 -11.16 7.72 6.07
CA ARG A 6 -10.95 6.58 5.18
C ARG A 6 -9.93 5.64 5.80
N CYS A 7 -10.21 4.35 5.77
CA CYS A 7 -9.24 3.33 6.17
C CYS A 7 -8.00 3.41 5.27
N MET A 8 -6.82 3.44 5.87
CA MET A 8 -5.57 3.53 5.11
C MET A 8 -5.32 2.29 4.27
N ALA A 9 -5.51 1.09 4.83
CA ALA A 9 -5.37 -0.15 4.09
C ALA A 9 -6.28 -0.16 2.84
N HIS A 10 -7.46 0.46 2.94
CA HIS A 10 -8.34 0.64 1.79
C HIS A 10 -7.75 1.61 0.73
N ILE A 11 -7.12 2.72 1.14
CA ILE A 11 -6.46 3.66 0.22
C ILE A 11 -5.30 2.97 -0.51
N ILE A 12 -4.44 2.25 0.21
CA ILE A 12 -3.31 1.50 -0.37
C ILE A 12 -3.85 0.47 -1.37
N ASN A 13 -4.87 -0.29 -0.99
CA ASN A 13 -5.52 -1.22 -1.91
C ASN A 13 -6.07 -0.52 -3.16
N LEU A 14 -6.68 0.67 -3.06
CA LEU A 14 -7.14 1.41 -4.23
C LEU A 14 -6.00 1.83 -5.17
N ALA A 15 -4.82 2.17 -4.63
CA ALA A 15 -3.63 2.45 -5.42
C ALA A 15 -3.11 1.18 -6.10
N THR A 16 -3.01 0.07 -5.36
CA THR A 16 -2.64 -1.25 -5.91
C THR A 16 -3.62 -1.69 -7.00
N GLN A 17 -4.92 -1.46 -6.84
CA GLN A 17 -5.91 -1.79 -7.87
C GLN A 17 -5.79 -0.91 -9.12
N ALA A 18 -5.43 0.37 -8.96
CA ALA A 18 -5.14 1.25 -10.10
C ALA A 18 -3.90 0.78 -10.85
N PHE A 19 -2.85 0.43 -10.13
CA PHE A 19 -1.64 -0.20 -10.65
C PHE A 19 -1.98 -1.50 -11.42
N LEU A 20 -2.66 -2.46 -10.77
CA LEU A 20 -2.99 -3.75 -11.40
C LEU A 20 -3.90 -3.60 -12.62
N SER A 21 -4.83 -2.65 -12.60
CA SER A 21 -5.72 -2.38 -13.74
C SER A 21 -5.00 -1.71 -14.90
N ALA A 22 -3.87 -1.04 -14.66
CA ALA A 22 -3.02 -0.50 -15.70
C ALA A 22 -2.16 -1.61 -16.36
N HIS A 23 -1.72 -2.61 -15.57
CA HIS A 23 -0.94 -3.76 -16.07
C HIS A 23 -1.78 -4.80 -16.80
N SER A 24 -2.90 -5.23 -16.20
CA SER A 24 -3.68 -6.36 -16.70
C SER A 24 -5.15 -6.00 -16.85
N LYS A 25 -5.72 -6.38 -18.00
CA LYS A 25 -7.17 -6.31 -18.27
C LYS A 25 -7.88 -7.64 -18.01
N SER A 26 -7.14 -8.67 -17.59
CA SER A 26 -7.72 -9.99 -17.34
C SER A 26 -8.80 -9.91 -16.26
N LYS A 27 -9.88 -10.68 -16.43
CA LYS A 27 -10.96 -10.76 -15.45
C LYS A 27 -10.51 -11.58 -14.25
N HIS A 28 -10.99 -11.21 -13.06
CA HIS A 28 -10.80 -12.00 -11.85
C HIS A 28 -11.74 -13.22 -11.88
N TYR A 29 -11.39 -14.26 -11.13
CA TYR A 29 -12.28 -15.41 -10.96
C TYR A 29 -13.50 -15.02 -10.11
N ASP A 30 -14.69 -15.43 -10.56
CA ASP A 30 -15.94 -15.30 -9.81
C ASP A 30 -16.53 -16.69 -9.48
N PRO A 31 -16.58 -17.08 -8.19
CA PRO A 31 -17.19 -18.35 -7.77
C PRO A 31 -18.68 -18.49 -8.11
N ALA A 32 -19.39 -17.38 -8.32
CA ALA A 32 -20.81 -17.39 -8.66
C ALA A 32 -21.08 -17.76 -10.13
N THR A 33 -20.06 -17.68 -11.00
CA THR A 33 -20.14 -18.01 -12.42
C THR A 33 -18.99 -18.92 -12.86
N PRO A 34 -18.90 -20.17 -12.36
CA PRO A 34 -17.74 -21.03 -12.56
C PRO A 34 -17.57 -21.53 -14.00
N ASP A 35 -18.64 -21.52 -14.81
CA ASP A 35 -18.67 -22.13 -16.15
C ASP A 35 -18.35 -21.16 -17.31
N MET A 36 -18.25 -19.85 -17.06
CA MET A 36 -18.36 -18.85 -18.14
C MET A 36 -17.08 -18.61 -18.97
N ASP A 37 -15.88 -19.00 -18.51
CA ASP A 37 -14.66 -18.30 -18.97
C ASP A 37 -13.48 -19.20 -19.43
N ALA A 38 -13.67 -20.50 -19.63
CA ALA A 38 -12.57 -21.39 -20.01
C ALA A 38 -12.07 -21.20 -21.46
N ALA A 39 -12.90 -20.68 -22.36
CA ALA A 39 -12.57 -20.39 -23.76
C ALA A 39 -12.29 -18.90 -24.00
N ASP A 40 -12.96 -18.01 -23.25
CA ASP A 40 -12.78 -16.55 -23.34
C ASP A 40 -11.49 -16.07 -22.65
N MET A 41 -11.04 -16.70 -21.56
CA MET A 41 -9.71 -16.40 -20.98
C MET A 41 -8.54 -16.90 -21.83
N ILE A 42 -8.83 -17.76 -22.81
CA ILE A 42 -7.86 -18.33 -23.76
C ILE A 42 -7.81 -17.50 -25.06
N ALA A 43 -8.67 -16.50 -25.24
CA ALA A 43 -8.61 -15.56 -26.37
C ALA A 43 -7.42 -14.57 -26.26
N VAL A 44 -6.26 -15.06 -25.85
CA VAL A 44 -4.96 -14.37 -25.76
C VAL A 44 -4.42 -13.99 -27.15
N ARG A 45 -5.11 -14.37 -28.24
CA ARG A 45 -4.66 -14.09 -29.61
C ARG A 45 -5.43 -12.98 -30.35
N HIS A 46 -6.59 -12.56 -29.87
CA HIS A 46 -7.41 -11.57 -30.58
C HIS A 46 -8.04 -10.56 -29.62
N GLY A 47 -7.23 -9.61 -29.14
CA GLY A 47 -7.73 -8.31 -28.66
C GLY A 47 -7.45 -7.96 -27.20
N PHE A 48 -6.84 -8.84 -26.40
CA PHE A 48 -6.32 -8.50 -25.09
C PHE A 48 -4.84 -8.90 -25.00
N GLU A 49 -4.01 -7.96 -24.58
CA GLU A 49 -2.56 -8.14 -24.43
C GLU A 49 -2.29 -9.33 -23.51
N ARG A 50 -1.50 -10.29 -24.00
CA ARG A 50 -0.98 -11.40 -23.21
C ARG A 50 -0.15 -10.82 -22.08
N ASP A 51 -0.67 -10.86 -20.86
CA ASP A 51 0.01 -10.39 -19.66
C ASP A 51 0.19 -11.51 -18.64
N GLU A 52 1.20 -11.39 -17.80
CA GLU A 52 1.62 -12.43 -16.86
C GLU A 52 0.55 -12.74 -15.81
N ILE A 53 -0.21 -11.73 -15.38
CA ILE A 53 -1.31 -11.91 -14.41
C ILE A 53 -2.40 -12.75 -15.06
N GLY A 54 -2.77 -12.43 -16.30
CA GLY A 54 -3.77 -13.16 -17.08
C GLY A 54 -3.40 -14.62 -17.28
N LEU A 55 -2.14 -14.91 -17.60
CA LEU A 55 -1.64 -16.29 -17.76
C LEU A 55 -1.74 -17.07 -16.45
N VAL A 56 -1.21 -16.53 -15.35
CA VAL A 56 -1.25 -17.22 -14.05
C VAL A 56 -2.70 -17.41 -13.57
N ARG A 57 -3.57 -16.42 -13.76
CA ARG A 57 -5.02 -16.55 -13.46
C ARG A 57 -5.64 -17.69 -14.26
N ALA A 58 -5.40 -17.74 -15.56
CA ALA A 58 -5.95 -18.78 -16.44
C ALA A 58 -5.47 -20.18 -16.00
N ILE A 59 -4.19 -20.35 -15.69
CA ILE A 59 -3.64 -21.62 -15.22
C ILE A 59 -4.25 -22.03 -13.87
N ALA A 60 -4.33 -21.11 -12.90
CA ALA A 60 -4.91 -21.38 -11.59
C ALA A 60 -6.38 -21.80 -11.68
N VAL A 61 -7.17 -21.13 -12.53
CA VAL A 61 -8.55 -21.55 -12.81
C VAL A 61 -8.56 -22.93 -13.46
N LYS A 62 -7.72 -23.17 -14.48
CA LYS A 62 -7.68 -24.45 -15.18
C LYS A 62 -7.36 -25.61 -14.26
N GLU A 63 -6.37 -25.49 -13.38
CA GLU A 63 -6.03 -26.50 -12.36
C GLU A 63 -7.26 -26.88 -11.53
N ARG A 64 -8.03 -25.89 -11.10
CA ARG A 64 -9.13 -26.09 -10.16
C ARG A 64 -10.46 -26.51 -10.81
N LEU A 65 -10.58 -26.43 -12.13
CA LEU A 65 -11.83 -26.71 -12.88
C LEU A 65 -12.29 -28.17 -12.83
N SER A 66 -11.42 -29.15 -12.60
CA SER A 66 -11.85 -30.55 -12.47
C SER A 66 -10.93 -31.37 -11.58
N ALA A 67 -11.47 -32.44 -10.97
CA ALA A 67 -10.68 -33.37 -10.16
C ALA A 67 -9.51 -33.96 -10.94
N LYS A 68 -9.72 -34.30 -12.23
CA LYS A 68 -8.65 -34.79 -13.12
C LYS A 68 -7.51 -33.78 -13.23
N ARG A 69 -7.79 -32.49 -13.38
CA ARG A 69 -6.74 -31.46 -13.52
C ARG A 69 -5.98 -31.23 -12.21
N LYS A 70 -6.68 -31.28 -11.07
CA LYS A 70 -6.04 -31.27 -9.75
C LYS A 70 -5.09 -32.45 -9.59
N GLU A 71 -5.50 -33.64 -10.01
CA GLU A 71 -4.65 -34.85 -9.98
C GLU A 71 -3.43 -34.70 -10.89
N LEU A 72 -3.58 -34.12 -12.09
CA LEU A 72 -2.43 -33.85 -12.96
C LEU A 72 -1.44 -32.85 -12.34
N PHE A 73 -1.93 -31.82 -11.65
CA PHE A 73 -1.06 -30.89 -10.94
C PHE A 73 -0.37 -31.52 -9.73
N GLN A 74 -1.05 -32.44 -9.03
CA GLN A 74 -0.43 -33.25 -7.98
C GLN A 74 0.67 -34.15 -8.55
N ARG A 75 0.42 -34.80 -9.70
CA ARG A 75 1.41 -35.61 -10.42
C ARG A 75 2.61 -34.79 -10.83
N ALA A 76 2.41 -33.55 -11.30
CA ALA A 76 3.50 -32.63 -11.59
C ALA A 76 4.40 -32.39 -10.37
N GLN A 77 3.85 -32.35 -9.16
CA GLN A 77 4.59 -32.10 -7.92
C GLN A 77 5.27 -33.34 -7.32
N THR A 78 4.80 -34.54 -7.64
CA THR A 78 5.31 -35.80 -7.08
C THR A 78 6.14 -36.62 -8.08
N ARG A 79 6.34 -36.10 -9.29
CA ARG A 79 7.13 -36.78 -10.34
C ARG A 79 8.59 -36.95 -9.93
N THR A 80 9.19 -38.04 -10.41
CA THR A 80 10.58 -38.45 -10.09
C THR A 80 11.38 -38.84 -11.32
N ASP A 81 10.76 -38.80 -12.50
CA ASP A 81 11.26 -39.33 -13.77
C ASP A 81 12.20 -38.38 -14.52
N ASP A 82 12.26 -37.10 -14.14
CA ASP A 82 13.05 -36.05 -14.79
C ASP A 82 14.07 -35.38 -13.86
N GLY A 83 14.34 -35.97 -12.68
CA GLY A 83 15.23 -35.38 -11.68
C GLY A 83 14.59 -34.28 -10.82
N HIS A 84 13.28 -34.03 -10.98
CA HIS A 84 12.47 -33.19 -10.08
C HIS A 84 12.52 -33.73 -8.65
N VAL A 85 12.60 -32.83 -7.67
CA VAL A 85 12.53 -33.19 -6.25
C VAL A 85 11.06 -33.21 -5.82
N PRO A 86 10.49 -34.37 -5.48
CA PRO A 86 9.07 -34.47 -5.12
C PRO A 86 8.73 -33.63 -3.90
N ARG A 87 7.57 -32.98 -3.93
CA ARG A 87 7.06 -32.27 -2.76
C ARG A 87 6.52 -33.27 -1.74
N ALA A 88 6.89 -33.06 -0.47
CA ALA A 88 6.36 -33.84 0.66
C ALA A 88 4.85 -33.63 0.84
N GLN A 89 4.35 -32.43 0.52
CA GLN A 89 2.92 -32.11 0.51
C GLN A 89 2.57 -31.39 -0.79
N THR A 90 1.57 -31.92 -1.50
CA THR A 90 1.07 -31.30 -2.73
C THR A 90 0.24 -30.06 -2.42
N LEU A 91 0.47 -28.99 -3.17
CA LEU A 91 -0.22 -27.71 -3.07
C LEU A 91 -1.19 -27.53 -4.27
N GLN A 92 -2.12 -26.60 -4.14
CA GLN A 92 -3.02 -26.17 -5.22
C GLN A 92 -2.73 -24.72 -5.56
N LEU A 93 -2.95 -24.33 -6.81
CA LEU A 93 -2.77 -22.93 -7.20
C LEU A 93 -3.81 -22.04 -6.51
N LEU A 94 -3.39 -20.85 -6.13
CA LEU A 94 -4.27 -19.87 -5.50
C LEU A 94 -5.07 -19.13 -6.56
N LEU A 95 -6.36 -18.89 -6.29
CA LEU A 95 -7.21 -18.10 -7.17
C LEU A 95 -7.08 -16.62 -6.83
N ASP A 96 -7.06 -15.79 -7.86
CA ASP A 96 -7.16 -14.35 -7.70
C ASP A 96 -8.62 -13.91 -7.57
N MET A 97 -8.93 -13.30 -6.43
CA MET A 97 -10.28 -12.98 -5.99
C MET A 97 -10.43 -11.47 -5.82
N LYS A 98 -11.30 -10.85 -6.62
CA LYS A 98 -11.53 -9.39 -6.61
C LYS A 98 -11.79 -8.79 -5.22
N THR A 99 -12.46 -9.54 -4.34
CA THR A 99 -12.89 -9.08 -3.02
C THR A 99 -11.86 -9.28 -1.92
N ARG A 100 -10.77 -10.01 -2.17
CA ARG A 100 -9.75 -10.31 -1.17
C ARG A 100 -8.51 -9.45 -1.40
N TRP A 101 -8.13 -8.67 -0.40
CA TRP A 101 -6.89 -7.89 -0.47
C TRP A 101 -5.70 -8.83 -0.70
N SER A 102 -4.72 -8.34 -1.48
CA SER A 102 -3.48 -9.07 -1.76
C SER A 102 -3.64 -10.37 -2.56
N SER A 103 -4.83 -10.71 -3.08
CA SER A 103 -5.06 -11.98 -3.79
C SER A 103 -4.18 -12.14 -5.02
N THR A 104 -4.00 -11.08 -5.81
CA THR A 104 -3.12 -11.10 -7.00
C THR A 104 -1.67 -11.33 -6.59
N PHE A 105 -1.18 -10.63 -5.56
CA PHE A 105 0.18 -10.81 -5.05
C PHE A 105 0.42 -12.24 -4.58
N LEU A 106 -0.50 -12.79 -3.78
CA LEU A 106 -0.39 -14.16 -3.26
C LEU A 106 -0.47 -15.20 -4.38
N MET A 107 -1.34 -15.01 -5.38
CA MET A 107 -1.42 -15.88 -6.55
C MET A 107 -0.10 -15.91 -7.31
N LEU A 108 0.44 -14.75 -7.66
CA LEU A 108 1.70 -14.64 -8.41
C LEU A 108 2.86 -15.23 -7.63
N ARG A 109 2.96 -14.92 -6.33
CA ARG A 109 4.00 -15.43 -5.44
C ARG A 109 3.95 -16.96 -5.40
N HIS A 110 2.75 -17.50 -5.21
CA HIS A 110 2.55 -18.95 -5.10
C HIS A 110 2.80 -19.67 -6.42
N ALA A 111 2.40 -19.09 -7.56
CA ALA A 111 2.70 -19.65 -8.87
C ALA A 111 4.20 -19.65 -9.16
N LEU A 112 4.91 -18.58 -8.78
CA LEU A 112 6.37 -18.51 -8.92
C LEU A 112 7.10 -19.53 -8.04
N ASP A 113 6.63 -19.74 -6.79
CA ASP A 113 7.17 -20.77 -5.88
C ASP A 113 6.93 -22.21 -6.40
N LEU A 114 5.99 -22.37 -7.34
CA LEU A 114 5.61 -23.61 -8.03
C LEU A 114 5.97 -23.58 -9.52
N LYS A 115 6.91 -22.73 -9.95
CA LYS A 115 7.19 -22.46 -11.37
C LYS A 115 7.39 -23.73 -12.19
N GLU A 116 8.29 -24.62 -11.75
CA GLU A 116 8.64 -25.84 -12.49
C GLU A 116 7.43 -26.77 -12.63
N GLU A 117 6.61 -26.87 -11.59
CA GLU A 117 5.40 -27.69 -11.61
C GLU A 117 4.28 -27.06 -12.43
N VAL A 118 4.18 -25.73 -12.46
CA VAL A 118 3.26 -24.99 -13.32
C VAL A 118 3.60 -25.21 -14.80
N ASP A 119 4.87 -25.04 -15.18
CA ASP A 119 5.32 -25.22 -16.57
C ASP A 119 5.16 -26.69 -17.01
N TYR A 120 5.48 -27.64 -16.12
CA TYR A 120 5.24 -29.06 -16.39
C TYR A 120 3.73 -29.37 -16.55
N PHE A 121 2.90 -28.82 -15.68
CA PHE A 121 1.46 -29.03 -15.72
C PHE A 121 0.81 -28.52 -17.00
N VAL A 122 1.20 -27.33 -17.49
CA VAL A 122 0.69 -26.79 -18.76
C VAL A 122 1.05 -27.70 -19.93
N ARG A 123 2.31 -28.18 -19.99
CA ARG A 123 2.77 -29.12 -21.01
C ARG A 123 2.02 -30.46 -20.93
N LEU A 124 1.79 -30.97 -19.73
CA LEU A 124 1.04 -32.21 -19.51
C LEU A 124 -0.44 -32.08 -19.94
N LEU A 125 -1.08 -30.94 -19.63
CA LEU A 125 -2.44 -30.65 -20.10
C LEU A 125 -2.53 -30.64 -21.62
N ALA A 126 -1.58 -29.97 -22.28
CA ALA A 126 -1.53 -29.93 -23.74
C ALA A 126 -1.29 -31.32 -24.35
N PHE A 127 -0.43 -32.13 -23.74
CA PHE A 127 -0.14 -33.49 -24.20
C PHE A 127 -1.37 -34.42 -24.12
N GLU A 128 -2.16 -34.34 -23.04
CA GLU A 128 -3.38 -35.15 -22.90
C GLU A 128 -4.55 -34.69 -23.76
N GLU A 129 -4.49 -33.50 -24.36
CA GLU A 129 -5.57 -32.92 -25.18
C GLU A 129 -5.55 -33.46 -26.61
N ARG A 130 -6.66 -34.11 -26.99
CA ARG A 130 -6.82 -34.76 -28.29
C ARG A 130 -7.16 -33.74 -29.38
N ASP A 131 -7.95 -32.74 -29.02
CA ASP A 131 -8.36 -31.69 -29.95
C ASP A 131 -7.18 -30.76 -30.27
N GLY A 132 -6.84 -30.64 -31.56
CA GLY A 132 -5.67 -29.90 -31.99
C GLY A 132 -5.75 -28.39 -31.73
N GLU A 133 -6.95 -27.81 -31.75
CA GLU A 133 -7.15 -26.38 -31.47
C GLU A 133 -7.04 -26.10 -29.96
N LYS A 134 -7.68 -26.92 -29.13
CA LYS A 134 -7.59 -26.84 -27.66
C LYS A 134 -6.18 -27.09 -27.17
N ARG A 135 -5.46 -28.04 -27.77
CA ARG A 135 -4.05 -28.31 -27.44
C ARG A 135 -3.17 -27.08 -27.69
N ARG A 136 -3.32 -26.43 -28.85
CA ARG A 136 -2.56 -25.19 -29.17
C ARG A 136 -2.86 -24.09 -28.16
N LYS A 137 -4.15 -23.90 -27.85
CA LYS A 137 -4.64 -22.96 -26.84
C LYS A 137 -4.08 -23.22 -25.44
N LEU A 138 -3.84 -24.48 -25.08
CA LEU A 138 -3.20 -24.85 -23.81
C LEU A 138 -1.70 -24.56 -23.84
N MET A 139 -1.00 -24.84 -24.94
CA MET A 139 0.41 -24.48 -25.12
C MET A 139 0.62 -22.97 -25.08
N ASP A 140 -0.34 -22.19 -25.59
CA ASP A 140 -0.31 -20.73 -25.51
C ASP A 140 -0.38 -20.21 -24.05
N LEU A 141 -0.71 -21.05 -23.05
CA LEU A 141 -0.66 -20.67 -21.64
C LEU A 141 0.74 -20.81 -21.01
N GLU A 142 1.68 -21.48 -21.68
CA GLU A 142 3.03 -21.69 -21.14
C GLU A 142 3.74 -20.34 -21.03
N LEU A 143 4.20 -20.01 -19.82
CA LEU A 143 4.93 -18.79 -19.57
C LEU A 143 6.37 -18.94 -20.05
N THR A 144 6.86 -17.93 -20.74
CA THR A 144 8.26 -17.80 -21.12
C THR A 144 9.12 -17.42 -19.92
N GLU A 145 10.43 -17.65 -20.00
CA GLU A 145 11.38 -17.20 -18.96
C GLU A 145 11.29 -15.69 -18.70
N SER A 146 11.13 -14.88 -19.75
CA SER A 146 10.93 -13.44 -19.65
C SER A 146 9.64 -13.06 -18.92
N GLU A 147 8.55 -13.79 -19.14
CA GLU A 147 7.29 -13.56 -18.41
C GLU A 147 7.44 -13.94 -16.93
N TRP A 148 8.17 -15.01 -16.63
CA TRP A 148 8.53 -15.33 -15.24
C TRP A 148 9.41 -14.26 -14.59
N ASP A 149 10.35 -13.66 -15.33
CA ASP A 149 11.13 -12.52 -14.86
C ASP A 149 10.27 -11.29 -14.60
N ASN A 150 9.32 -10.99 -15.48
CA ASN A 150 8.34 -9.93 -15.28
C ASN A 150 7.49 -10.16 -14.03
N ILE A 151 7.09 -11.41 -13.75
CA ILE A 151 6.40 -11.75 -12.48
C ILE A 151 7.28 -11.42 -11.27
N ARG A 152 8.58 -11.69 -11.32
CA ARG A 152 9.51 -11.33 -10.22
C ARG A 152 9.59 -9.82 -10.02
N LEU A 153 9.66 -9.06 -11.11
CA LEU A 153 9.64 -7.59 -11.06
C LEU A 153 8.32 -7.07 -10.49
N LEU A 154 7.20 -7.57 -10.99
CA LEU A 154 5.85 -7.23 -10.53
C LEU A 154 5.66 -7.52 -9.03
N LEU A 155 6.10 -8.69 -8.56
CA LEU A 155 6.08 -9.05 -7.13
C LEU A 155 6.93 -8.09 -6.29
N SER A 156 8.08 -7.63 -6.80
CA SER A 156 8.92 -6.64 -6.13
C SER A 156 8.21 -5.29 -5.95
N LEU A 157 7.41 -4.87 -6.94
CA LEU A 157 6.60 -3.65 -6.91
C LEU A 157 5.43 -3.78 -5.93
N LEU A 158 4.66 -4.86 -6.05
CA LEU A 158 3.50 -5.16 -5.20
C LEU A 158 3.89 -5.35 -3.74
N ALA A 159 5.07 -5.92 -3.46
CA ALA A 159 5.57 -6.09 -2.10
C ALA A 159 5.72 -4.77 -1.32
N GLN A 160 5.92 -3.63 -2.00
CA GLN A 160 5.96 -2.33 -1.31
C GLN A 160 4.57 -1.95 -0.77
N ALA A 161 3.53 -2.18 -1.56
CA ALA A 161 2.15 -1.95 -1.14
C ALA A 161 1.71 -2.94 -0.05
N GLU A 162 2.11 -4.21 -0.14
CA GLU A 162 1.84 -5.22 0.89
C GLU A 162 2.43 -4.82 2.25
N LYS A 163 3.70 -4.37 2.27
CA LYS A 163 4.35 -3.88 3.49
C LYS A 163 3.60 -2.70 4.10
N ALA A 164 3.23 -1.72 3.27
CA ALA A 164 2.47 -0.56 3.72
C ALA A 164 1.10 -0.99 4.27
N GLN A 165 0.37 -1.86 3.58
CA GLN A 165 -0.94 -2.35 4.02
C GLN A 165 -0.84 -3.12 5.34
N GLN A 166 0.16 -3.99 5.50
CA GLN A 166 0.37 -4.77 6.71
C GLN A 166 0.65 -3.88 7.92
N ALA A 167 1.40 -2.77 7.74
CA ALA A 167 1.69 -1.81 8.81
C ALA A 167 0.42 -1.15 9.41
N PHE A 168 -0.68 -1.07 8.65
CA PHE A 168 -1.98 -0.57 9.14
C PHE A 168 -2.95 -1.67 9.55
N SER A 169 -2.58 -2.93 9.36
CA SER A 169 -3.42 -4.08 9.71
C SER A 169 -3.08 -4.65 11.09
N THR A 170 -2.03 -4.16 11.74
CA THR A 170 -1.66 -4.56 13.10
C THR A 170 -2.55 -3.88 14.12
N GLU A 171 -3.10 -4.63 15.07
CA GLU A 171 -3.95 -4.12 16.17
C GLU A 171 -3.15 -3.42 17.29
N GLN A 172 -1.86 -3.12 17.08
CA GLN A 172 -0.94 -2.63 18.10
C GLN A 172 -1.02 -1.12 18.33
N GLY A 173 -2.23 -0.59 18.53
CA GLY A 173 -2.45 0.80 18.93
C GLY A 173 -2.83 1.76 17.78
N PRO A 174 -2.81 3.08 18.05
CA PRO A 174 -3.38 4.08 17.15
C PRO A 174 -2.44 4.32 15.97
N THR A 175 -2.88 4.03 14.74
CA THR A 175 -2.05 4.17 13.53
C THR A 175 -2.31 5.46 12.75
N MET A 176 -3.14 6.37 13.26
CA MET A 176 -3.53 7.57 12.52
C MET A 176 -2.34 8.51 12.23
N HIS A 177 -1.34 8.55 13.13
CA HIS A 177 -0.12 9.34 13.00
C HIS A 177 0.82 8.81 11.91
N THR A 178 0.76 7.51 11.58
CA THR A 178 1.63 6.90 10.55
C THR A 178 1.06 7.00 9.14
N VAL A 179 -0.19 7.49 8.99
CA VAL A 179 -0.90 7.51 7.71
C VAL A 179 -0.16 8.33 6.65
N LEU A 180 0.13 9.61 6.92
CA LEU A 180 0.86 10.45 5.97
C LEU A 180 2.27 9.90 5.71
N PRO A 181 3.07 9.52 6.73
CA PRO A 181 4.36 8.89 6.52
C PRO A 181 4.34 7.65 5.61
N ALA A 182 3.36 6.78 5.74
CA ALA A 182 3.31 5.57 4.92
C ALA A 182 2.92 5.85 3.46
N LEU A 183 2.07 6.86 3.19
CA LEU A 183 1.81 7.29 1.82
C LEU A 183 3.06 7.88 1.18
N GLU A 184 3.80 8.71 1.92
CA GLU A 184 5.06 9.31 1.46
C GLU A 184 6.10 8.21 1.17
N ALA A 185 6.24 7.23 2.07
CA ALA A 185 7.15 6.11 1.89
C ALA A 185 6.79 5.24 0.67
N LEU A 186 5.51 4.89 0.50
CA LEU A 186 5.07 4.12 -0.67
C LEU A 186 5.23 4.91 -1.97
N PHE A 187 4.92 6.22 -1.95
CA PHE A 187 5.12 7.11 -3.09
C PHE A 187 6.59 7.16 -3.48
N LYS A 188 7.51 7.43 -2.54
CA LYS A 188 8.96 7.43 -2.77
C LYS A 188 9.47 6.08 -3.29
N ALA A 189 8.97 4.97 -2.73
CA ALA A 189 9.35 3.62 -3.14
C ALA A 189 8.93 3.29 -4.59
N TRP A 190 7.76 3.77 -5.04
CA TRP A 190 7.31 3.57 -6.42
C TRP A 190 7.93 4.56 -7.40
N SER A 191 8.12 5.84 -7.02
CA SER A 191 8.77 6.84 -7.85
C SER A 191 10.23 6.48 -8.17
N SER A 192 11.01 6.09 -7.16
CA SER A 192 12.40 5.63 -7.37
C SER A 192 12.50 4.41 -8.28
N ARG A 193 11.50 3.53 -8.27
CA ARG A 193 11.43 2.37 -9.17
C ARG A 193 11.01 2.77 -10.58
N LYS A 194 10.14 3.76 -10.73
CA LYS A 194 9.73 4.30 -12.03
C LYS A 194 10.91 4.91 -12.78
N GLU A 195 11.87 5.51 -12.06
CA GLU A 195 13.09 6.09 -12.65
C GLU A 195 14.17 5.04 -12.95
N SER A 196 14.05 3.84 -12.37
CA SER A 196 15.01 2.77 -12.59
C SER A 196 14.79 2.07 -13.93
N THR A 197 15.85 1.94 -14.73
CA THR A 197 15.84 1.20 -16.00
C THR A 197 15.37 -0.26 -15.87
N LYS A 198 15.52 -0.85 -14.67
CA LYS A 198 15.04 -2.19 -14.34
C LYS A 198 13.52 -2.35 -14.48
N TYR A 199 12.76 -1.27 -14.29
CA TYR A 199 11.29 -1.28 -14.33
C TYR A 199 10.75 -0.41 -15.46
N ALA A 200 11.53 -0.22 -16.54
CA ALA A 200 11.13 0.60 -17.68
C ALA A 200 9.80 0.18 -18.30
N ASP A 201 9.50 -1.12 -18.33
CA ASP A 201 8.24 -1.64 -18.87
C ASP A 201 7.03 -1.42 -17.93
N PHE A 202 7.28 -0.99 -16.68
CA PHE A 202 6.24 -0.76 -15.67
C PHE A 202 5.99 0.73 -15.40
N THR A 203 6.54 1.66 -16.20
CA THR A 203 6.44 3.10 -15.95
C THR A 203 5.00 3.61 -15.90
N ASP A 204 4.18 3.20 -16.86
CA ASP A 204 2.77 3.61 -16.96
C ASP A 204 1.94 3.01 -15.82
N VAL A 205 2.28 1.77 -15.44
CA VAL A 205 1.65 1.03 -14.34
C VAL A 205 1.95 1.71 -13.00
N LEU A 206 3.21 2.09 -12.78
CA LEU A 206 3.65 2.84 -11.62
C LEU A 206 3.00 4.23 -11.58
N GLU A 207 2.92 4.93 -12.71
CA GLU A 207 2.25 6.23 -12.80
C GLU A 207 0.78 6.16 -12.38
N ALA A 208 0.04 5.15 -12.84
CA ALA A 208 -1.36 4.95 -12.45
C ALA A 208 -1.53 4.76 -10.93
N GLY A 209 -0.61 4.00 -10.31
CA GLY A 209 -0.57 3.81 -8.86
C GLY A 209 -0.21 5.10 -8.11
N LEU A 210 0.86 5.79 -8.53
CA LEU A 210 1.35 7.04 -7.95
C LEU A 210 0.30 8.14 -8.00
N SER A 211 -0.39 8.31 -9.13
CA SER A 211 -1.49 9.26 -9.28
C SER A 211 -2.60 9.02 -8.26
N LYS A 212 -2.91 7.74 -7.97
CA LYS A 212 -3.89 7.37 -6.94
C LYS A 212 -3.41 7.75 -5.55
N ILE A 213 -2.16 7.45 -5.22
CA ILE A 213 -1.56 7.81 -3.93
C ILE A 213 -1.58 9.32 -3.74
N ALA A 214 -1.13 10.10 -4.73
CA ALA A 214 -1.11 11.56 -4.70
C ALA A 214 -2.50 12.15 -4.40
N LYS A 215 -3.52 11.67 -5.12
CA LYS A 215 -4.91 12.07 -4.90
C LYS A 215 -5.39 11.81 -3.47
N TYR A 216 -5.04 10.67 -2.89
CA TYR A 216 -5.46 10.35 -1.53
C TYR A 216 -4.61 11.04 -0.47
N TYR A 217 -3.33 11.27 -0.74
CA TYR A 217 -2.46 12.08 0.09
C TYR A 217 -3.04 13.49 0.27
N GLU A 218 -3.39 14.18 -0.81
CA GLU A 218 -4.01 15.51 -0.77
C GLU A 218 -5.32 15.52 0.06
N ARG A 219 -6.15 14.49 -0.08
CA ARG A 219 -7.40 14.38 0.68
C ARG A 219 -7.17 14.12 2.16
N THR A 220 -6.15 13.34 2.50
CA THR A 220 -5.78 13.02 3.88
C THR A 220 -5.14 14.24 4.54
N SER A 221 -4.29 14.95 3.82
CA SER A 221 -3.52 16.10 4.29
C SER A 221 -4.40 17.31 4.60
N THR A 222 -5.53 17.47 3.90
CA THR A 222 -6.54 18.51 4.22
C THR A 222 -7.31 18.27 5.53
N SER A 223 -7.16 17.10 6.16
CA SER A 223 -7.81 16.80 7.44
C SER A 223 -6.87 17.08 8.61
N ASN A 224 -7.28 18.01 9.47
CA ASN A 224 -6.55 18.35 10.68
C ASN A 224 -6.27 17.14 11.58
N ALA A 225 -7.12 16.11 11.56
CA ALA A 225 -6.98 14.96 12.45
C ALA A 225 -5.68 14.18 12.25
N HIS A 226 -5.20 14.02 11.01
CA HIS A 226 -3.95 13.29 10.76
C HIS A 226 -2.75 14.07 11.26
N ILE A 227 -2.74 15.39 11.03
CA ILE A 227 -1.65 16.27 11.46
C ILE A 227 -1.63 16.40 12.98
N ILE A 228 -2.79 16.61 13.61
CA ILE A 228 -2.91 16.63 15.07
C ILE A 228 -2.53 15.27 15.67
N ALA A 229 -2.91 14.14 15.06
CA ALA A 229 -2.49 12.82 15.54
C ALA A 229 -0.96 12.64 15.48
N MET A 230 -0.29 13.19 14.47
CA MET A 230 1.18 13.20 14.40
C MET A 230 1.79 14.03 15.53
N LEU A 231 1.21 15.18 15.86
CA LEU A 231 1.69 16.01 16.97
C LEU A 231 1.47 15.36 18.33
N LEU A 232 0.36 14.63 18.50
CA LEU A 232 -0.01 13.91 19.72
C LEU A 232 0.75 12.58 19.89
N ASP A 233 1.61 12.20 18.95
CA ASP A 233 2.54 11.10 19.15
C ASP A 233 3.71 11.59 20.03
N PRO A 234 3.80 11.17 21.30
CA PRO A 234 4.85 11.61 22.22
C PRO A 234 6.28 11.25 21.77
N ALA A 235 6.44 10.23 20.91
CA ALA A 235 7.75 9.83 20.39
C ALA A 235 8.22 10.70 19.23
N GLN A 236 7.29 11.20 18.40
CA GLN A 236 7.61 11.92 17.17
C GLN A 236 7.32 13.41 17.27
N LYS A 237 6.17 13.83 17.81
CA LYS A 237 5.73 15.23 17.93
C LYS A 237 6.00 16.03 16.65
N LEU A 238 6.91 17.00 16.72
CA LEU A 238 7.32 17.86 15.60
C LEU A 238 8.45 17.26 14.74
N SER A 239 9.11 16.19 15.19
CA SER A 239 10.29 15.59 14.56
C SER A 239 10.04 15.25 13.10
N TYR A 240 8.97 14.51 12.81
CA TYR A 240 8.64 14.12 11.42
C TYR A 240 8.41 15.34 10.52
N ILE A 241 7.71 16.35 11.03
CA ILE A 241 7.37 17.55 10.27
C ILE A 241 8.64 18.38 10.02
N ARG A 242 9.45 18.57 11.05
CA ARG A 242 10.74 19.26 10.92
C ARG A 242 11.65 18.60 9.89
N THR A 243 11.80 17.28 9.96
CA THR A 243 12.71 16.53 9.08
C THR A 243 12.23 16.49 7.63
N TYR A 244 10.94 16.25 7.39
CA TYR A 244 10.43 15.95 6.04
C TYR A 244 9.55 17.05 5.42
N TRP A 245 9.21 18.11 6.16
CA TRP A 245 8.31 19.18 5.71
C TRP A 245 9.00 20.55 5.73
N GLY A 246 10.13 20.66 6.44
CA GLY A 246 10.88 21.91 6.55
C GLY A 246 10.28 22.91 7.53
N GLU A 247 11.04 23.97 7.82
CA GLU A 247 10.71 24.95 8.86
C GLU A 247 9.49 25.83 8.53
N GLU A 248 9.23 26.11 7.24
CA GLU A 248 8.08 26.92 6.81
C GLU A 248 6.76 26.20 7.12
N LEU A 249 6.61 24.94 6.68
CA LEU A 249 5.42 24.14 6.97
C LEU A 249 5.34 23.77 8.46
N LEU A 250 6.46 23.61 9.15
CA LEU A 250 6.48 23.43 10.60
C LEU A 250 5.81 24.61 11.30
N ALA A 251 6.16 25.84 10.93
CA ALA A 251 5.56 27.05 11.50
C ALA A 251 4.04 27.11 11.24
N GLU A 252 3.60 26.81 10.03
CA GLU A 252 2.17 26.74 9.69
C GLU A 252 1.43 25.67 10.51
N VAL A 253 2.02 24.48 10.64
CA VAL A 253 1.43 23.38 11.42
C VAL A 253 1.31 23.76 12.89
N VAL A 254 2.36 24.33 13.49
CA VAL A 254 2.37 24.74 14.90
C VAL A 254 1.31 25.82 15.12
N GLN A 255 1.29 26.87 14.30
CA GLN A 255 0.31 27.94 14.41
C GLN A 255 -1.13 27.41 14.29
N HIS A 256 -1.36 26.49 13.36
CA HIS A 256 -2.68 25.89 13.17
C HIS A 256 -3.08 24.98 14.33
N ALA A 257 -2.15 24.19 14.86
CA ALA A 257 -2.37 23.34 16.02
C ALA A 257 -2.61 24.15 17.30
N GLU A 258 -1.94 25.30 17.48
CA GLU A 258 -2.22 26.25 18.56
C GLU A 258 -3.68 26.74 18.52
N VAL A 259 -4.20 27.09 17.34
CA VAL A 259 -5.60 27.52 17.18
C VAL A 259 -6.56 26.42 17.62
N ILE A 260 -6.35 25.18 17.18
CA ILE A 260 -7.17 24.03 17.55
C ILE A 260 -7.10 23.76 19.05
N TYR A 261 -5.89 23.78 19.63
CA TYR A 261 -5.69 23.54 21.06
C TYR A 261 -6.35 24.61 21.91
N LYS A 262 -6.21 25.89 21.54
CA LYS A 262 -6.85 27.02 22.20
C LYS A 262 -8.36 26.85 22.27
N GLU A 263 -9.00 26.54 21.13
CA GLU A 263 -10.45 26.35 21.08
C GLU A 263 -10.89 25.19 21.98
N HIS A 264 -10.18 24.07 21.95
CA HIS A 264 -10.47 22.93 22.80
C HIS A 264 -10.28 23.25 24.29
N TYR A 265 -9.19 23.95 24.64
CA TYR A 265 -8.91 24.40 26.00
C TYR A 265 -10.02 25.32 26.52
N SER A 266 -10.51 26.26 25.70
CA SER A 266 -11.64 27.13 26.05
C SER A 266 -12.94 26.36 26.28
N VAL A 267 -13.18 25.27 25.56
CA VAL A 267 -14.36 24.41 25.79
C VAL A 267 -14.25 23.62 27.09
N VAL A 268 -13.07 23.09 27.40
CA VAL A 268 -12.86 22.22 28.58
C VAL A 268 -12.75 23.02 29.87
N TYR A 269 -12.09 24.18 29.84
CA TYR A 269 -11.74 24.97 31.02
C TYR A 269 -12.41 26.36 31.05
N GLY A 270 -13.18 26.72 30.03
CA GLY A 270 -13.94 27.97 30.01
C GLY A 270 -15.19 27.89 30.90
N SER A 271 -15.31 28.85 31.81
CA SER A 271 -16.48 29.05 32.67
C SER A 271 -17.64 29.66 31.87
N ASP A 272 -18.36 28.83 31.10
CA ASP A 272 -19.80 28.97 30.86
C ASP A 272 -20.34 27.74 30.11
N VAL A 273 -21.06 26.88 30.84
CA VAL A 273 -21.80 25.76 30.27
C VAL A 273 -23.02 26.33 29.56
N SER A 274 -22.92 26.49 28.24
CA SER A 274 -24.07 26.52 27.37
C SER A 274 -23.70 25.95 26.00
N SER A 275 -23.96 24.65 25.87
CA SER A 275 -24.35 23.90 24.66
C SER A 275 -24.01 24.60 23.33
N SER A 276 -22.74 24.90 23.10
CA SER A 276 -22.29 25.52 21.86
C SER A 276 -21.73 24.42 21.00
N LYS A 277 -22.44 24.12 19.89
CA LYS A 277 -21.97 23.21 18.84
C LYS A 277 -20.51 23.54 18.55
N THR A 278 -19.62 22.55 18.63
CA THR A 278 -18.21 22.66 18.24
C THR A 278 -18.14 23.23 16.82
N ILE A 279 -17.88 24.54 16.69
CA ILE A 279 -17.56 25.15 15.41
C ILE A 279 -16.10 24.82 15.18
N ILE A 280 -15.83 23.67 14.56
CA ILE A 280 -14.47 23.36 14.10
C ILE A 280 -14.16 24.40 13.01
N PRO A 281 -13.12 25.24 13.16
CA PRO A 281 -12.76 26.21 12.15
C PRO A 281 -12.52 25.47 10.83
N ASN A 282 -13.04 26.04 9.74
CA ASN A 282 -12.74 25.59 8.37
C ASN A 282 -11.29 25.88 7.95
N HIS A 283 -10.42 26.25 8.89
CA HIS A 283 -9.01 26.43 8.63
C HIS A 283 -8.44 25.03 8.34
N ARG A 284 -8.04 24.83 7.08
CA ARG A 284 -7.42 23.61 6.60
C ARG A 284 -5.96 23.93 6.39
N ILE A 285 -5.09 23.08 6.93
CA ILE A 285 -3.71 23.07 6.45
C ILE A 285 -3.80 22.68 4.99
N THR A 286 -3.47 23.64 4.12
CA THR A 286 -3.46 23.38 2.70
C THR A 286 -2.03 23.01 2.37
N LEU A 287 -1.70 21.72 2.53
CA LEU A 287 -0.51 21.11 1.92
C LEU A 287 -0.73 21.12 0.39
N GLN A 288 -0.82 22.30 -0.23
CA GLN A 288 -0.95 22.45 -1.67
C GLN A 288 0.36 22.00 -2.31
N ASN A 289 0.26 21.11 -3.31
CA ASN A 289 1.14 20.80 -4.45
C ASN A 289 2.69 20.81 -4.34
N HIS A 290 3.31 21.56 -3.43
CA HIS A 290 4.74 21.67 -3.27
C HIS A 290 5.39 20.38 -2.75
N LYS A 291 4.68 19.59 -1.94
CA LYS A 291 5.31 18.46 -1.25
C LYS A 291 5.42 17.18 -2.06
N LEU A 292 4.42 16.85 -2.90
CA LEU A 292 4.56 15.72 -3.81
C LEU A 292 5.70 15.97 -4.83
N ALA A 293 5.89 17.23 -5.22
CA ALA A 293 7.01 17.68 -6.04
C ALA A 293 8.35 17.70 -5.26
N SER A 294 8.35 18.12 -3.99
CA SER A 294 9.54 18.09 -3.12
C SER A 294 9.99 16.65 -2.80
N LEU A 295 9.06 15.73 -2.55
CA LEU A 295 9.32 14.29 -2.37
C LEU A 295 9.95 13.63 -3.60
N LEU A 296 9.73 14.20 -4.79
CA LEU A 296 10.39 13.80 -6.03
C LEU A 296 11.77 14.49 -6.20
N GLY A 297 11.96 15.68 -5.64
CA GLY A 297 13.22 16.43 -5.69
C GLY A 297 14.34 15.86 -4.81
N GLU A 298 14.01 15.17 -3.71
CA GLU A 298 14.96 14.51 -2.80
C GLU A 298 15.51 13.17 -3.32
N LEU A 299 15.35 12.86 -4.62
CA LEU A 299 16.07 11.75 -5.27
C LEU A 299 17.48 12.15 -5.73
N SER A 300 17.94 13.35 -5.35
CA SER A 300 19.26 13.88 -5.65
C SER A 300 19.81 14.68 -4.47
N ASP A 301 20.15 14.03 -3.36
CA ASP A 301 21.48 14.17 -2.75
C ASP A 301 21.63 13.27 -1.51
N ASP A 302 22.81 12.64 -1.43
CA ASP A 302 23.38 12.03 -0.24
C ASP A 302 23.86 13.11 0.74
N ASP A 303 23.88 12.72 2.02
CA ASP A 303 24.63 13.28 3.15
C ASP A 303 24.58 14.80 3.41
N ASP A 304 24.08 15.17 4.59
CA ASP A 304 24.99 15.67 5.64
C ASP A 304 24.29 15.68 7.00
N GLU A 305 24.96 15.08 7.99
CA GLU A 305 24.74 15.39 9.39
C GLU A 305 25.10 16.87 9.59
N ASP A 306 24.18 17.67 10.13
CA ASP A 306 24.61 18.87 10.83
C ASP A 306 23.85 19.09 12.13
N SER A 307 24.65 19.17 13.19
CA SER A 307 24.23 19.40 14.56
C SER A 307 23.95 20.89 14.73
N SER A 308 22.67 21.28 14.82
CA SER A 308 22.32 22.63 15.26
C SER A 308 21.76 22.62 16.68
N SER A 309 22.51 23.26 17.56
CA SER A 309 22.14 23.59 18.94
C SER A 309 20.93 24.54 18.95
N HIS A 310 19.82 24.11 19.54
CA HIS A 310 18.68 24.99 19.78
C HIS A 310 18.93 25.93 20.96
N HIS A 311 18.75 27.23 20.70
CA HIS A 311 18.62 28.25 21.73
C HIS A 311 17.28 28.10 22.46
N ASP A 312 17.35 27.91 23.77
CA ASP A 312 16.20 28.03 24.69
C ASP A 312 15.73 29.49 24.76
N ALA A 313 14.62 29.79 24.07
CA ALA A 313 13.85 30.99 24.37
C ALA A 313 12.84 30.67 25.48
N CYS A 314 13.20 31.02 26.71
CA CYS A 314 12.31 30.99 27.86
C CYS A 314 11.16 32.01 27.64
N HIS A 315 10.02 31.55 27.12
CA HIS A 315 8.81 32.35 27.07
C HIS A 315 8.24 32.49 28.49
N GLN A 316 8.48 33.65 29.12
CA GLN A 316 7.71 34.07 30.30
C GLN A 316 6.22 34.08 29.92
N GLY A 317 5.42 33.29 30.61
CA GLY A 317 4.02 33.00 30.23
C GLY A 317 3.17 34.27 30.14
N ASP A 318 2.56 34.49 28.97
CA ASP A 318 1.54 35.52 28.76
C ASP A 318 0.29 35.17 29.58
N PRO A 319 -0.08 35.96 30.61
CA PRO A 319 -1.26 35.67 31.44
C PRO A 319 -2.57 35.71 30.64
N ALA A 320 -2.60 36.26 29.43
CA ALA A 320 -3.74 36.20 28.52
C ALA A 320 -3.86 34.88 27.74
N LYS A 321 -2.85 33.99 27.81
CA LYS A 321 -2.81 32.72 27.07
C LYS A 321 -2.37 31.55 27.97
N PRO A 322 -3.16 31.18 28.99
CA PRO A 322 -2.80 30.10 29.93
C PRO A 322 -2.61 28.73 29.25
N TRP A 323 -3.27 28.51 28.11
CA TRP A 323 -3.17 27.29 27.30
C TRP A 323 -1.82 27.16 26.56
N LEU A 324 -1.14 28.27 26.26
CA LEU A 324 0.06 28.29 25.41
C LEU A 324 1.24 27.59 26.09
N HIS A 325 1.37 27.77 27.41
CA HIS A 325 2.40 27.10 28.20
C HIS A 325 2.23 25.57 28.20
N GLY A 326 1.01 25.07 28.33
CA GLY A 326 0.73 23.63 28.27
C GLY A 326 1.01 23.04 26.89
N PHE A 327 0.61 23.74 25.84
CA PHE A 327 0.81 23.32 24.45
C PHE A 327 2.30 23.22 24.06
N HIS A 328 3.07 24.30 24.20
CA HIS A 328 4.51 24.25 23.91
C HIS A 328 5.27 23.41 24.93
N GLY A 329 4.81 23.34 26.18
CA GLY A 329 5.36 22.45 27.19
C GLY A 329 5.36 21.00 26.71
N TYR A 330 4.24 20.52 26.18
CA TYR A 330 4.17 19.19 25.58
C TYR A 330 5.03 19.06 24.32
N LEU A 331 4.95 20.00 23.37
CA LEU A 331 5.67 19.87 22.09
C LEU A 331 7.19 19.88 22.25
N ASN A 332 7.71 20.56 23.28
CA ASN A 332 9.15 20.69 23.51
C ASN A 332 9.72 19.62 24.46
N THR A 333 8.88 18.80 25.12
CA THR A 333 9.39 17.70 25.95
C THR A 333 9.83 16.52 25.08
N ARG A 334 10.92 15.88 25.47
CA ARG A 334 11.30 14.56 24.93
C ARG A 334 10.71 13.50 25.85
N GLU A 335 9.70 12.80 25.36
CA GLU A 335 9.05 11.70 26.09
C GLU A 335 9.52 10.37 25.50
N HIS A 336 9.79 9.41 26.36
CA HIS A 336 10.14 8.05 25.96
C HIS A 336 8.96 7.13 26.26
N VAL A 337 8.31 6.64 25.21
CA VAL A 337 7.13 5.78 25.32
C VAL A 337 7.52 4.36 25.80
N GLY A 338 8.80 3.99 25.75
CA GLY A 338 9.27 2.67 26.17
C GLY A 338 8.59 1.55 25.38
N ASN A 339 8.14 0.49 26.07
CA ASN A 339 7.45 -0.66 25.45
C ASN A 339 5.92 -0.58 25.53
N VAL A 340 5.34 0.53 26.00
CA VAL A 340 3.88 0.69 26.08
C VAL A 340 3.33 1.30 24.78
N SER A 341 2.07 1.04 24.46
CA SER A 341 1.41 1.67 23.32
C SER A 341 1.14 3.16 23.58
N ILE A 342 0.98 3.95 22.51
CA ILE A 342 0.62 5.38 22.62
C ILE A 342 -0.71 5.56 23.39
N VAL A 343 -1.66 4.63 23.27
CA VAL A 343 -2.93 4.68 24.03
C VAL A 343 -2.68 4.49 25.51
N GLU A 344 -1.91 3.48 25.90
CA GLU A 344 -1.55 3.25 27.31
C GLU A 344 -0.74 4.41 27.91
N TRP A 345 0.04 5.10 27.09
CA TRP A 345 0.80 6.28 27.51
C TRP A 345 -0.11 7.48 27.84
N TRP A 346 -1.16 7.68 27.04
CA TRP A 346 -2.14 8.76 27.27
C TRP A 346 -3.14 8.45 28.40
N GLY A 347 -3.36 7.18 28.73
CA GLY A 347 -4.21 6.72 29.84
C GLY A 347 -5.46 5.95 29.43
#